data_AF-A0A1A8F236-F1
#
_entry.id   AF-A0A1A8F236-F1
#
_cell.length_a   1.000
_cell.length_b   1.000
_cell.length_c   1.000
_cell.angle_alpha   90.00
_cell.angle_beta   90.00
_cell.angle_gamma   90.00
#
_symmetry.space_group_name_H-M   'P 1'
#
loop_
_entity.id
_entity.type
_entity.pdbx_description
1 polymer ?
#
loop_
_entity_poly.entity_id
_entity_poly.type
_entity_poly.pdbx_seq_one_letter_code
_entity_poly.pdbx_strand_id
1 'polypeptide(L)'
;MKRRLLLVSNSTLHGGGYLDHCQQHIRDFFGKDVKRVLFVPYALHDRDAYTKTARNKFRTLGYEVDSIHEAADPVAAVGGAEAIFIGGGNTFRLLKSLYDNKVVTEIRRRVMEDGVPYMGSSAGTNVATISINTTNDMPIVYPPSFSAIGLVPFNINPHYLDPDPHSRHMGETREQRITQYHEEPDTRSVLGLREGSMLLVEGNKATLLGSTKARLFSREKPSMEYDPGSDLSFLLTDTH
;
A
#
# COMPACT_ATOMS: atom_id res chain seq x y z
N MET A 1 -16.35 4.53 10.37
CA MET A 1 -15.39 5.06 9.36
C MET A 1 -15.86 4.65 7.98
N LYS A 2 -15.69 5.50 6.95
CA LYS A 2 -16.13 5.19 5.57
C LYS A 2 -15.01 4.62 4.67
N ARG A 3 -13.82 4.35 5.22
CA ARG A 3 -12.65 3.93 4.45
C ARG A 3 -12.93 2.70 3.57
N ARG A 4 -12.41 2.73 2.35
CA ARG A 4 -12.39 1.61 1.41
C ARG A 4 -10.98 1.53 0.84
N LEU A 5 -10.25 0.45 1.14
CA LEU A 5 -8.84 0.29 0.80
C LEU A 5 -8.61 -1.04 0.09
N LEU A 6 -7.82 -1.04 -0.99
CA LEU A 6 -7.23 -2.23 -1.58
C LEU A 6 -5.70 -2.10 -1.55
N LEU A 7 -5.06 -2.84 -0.64
CA LEU A 7 -3.63 -2.73 -0.36
C LEU A 7 -2.90 -3.96 -0.90
N VAL A 8 -2.30 -3.83 -2.09
CA VAL A 8 -1.68 -4.92 -2.84
C VAL A 8 -0.18 -5.01 -2.53
N SER A 9 0.33 -6.23 -2.33
CA SER A 9 1.75 -6.43 -2.02
C SER A 9 2.67 -5.97 -3.16
N ASN A 10 2.40 -6.41 -4.40
CA ASN A 10 3.23 -6.15 -5.57
C ASN A 10 2.39 -5.77 -6.79
N SER A 11 3.00 -5.11 -7.79
CA SER A 11 2.28 -4.73 -9.00
C SER A 11 2.29 -5.80 -10.09
N THR A 12 3.30 -6.68 -10.11
CA THR A 12 3.48 -7.68 -11.18
C THR A 12 3.95 -8.99 -10.57
N LEU A 13 3.33 -10.10 -10.93
CA LEU A 13 3.81 -11.45 -10.61
C LEU A 13 4.67 -12.00 -11.75
N HIS A 14 5.60 -12.89 -11.43
CA HIS A 14 6.42 -13.56 -12.43
C HIS A 14 5.54 -14.22 -13.52
N GLY A 15 5.85 -13.94 -14.79
CA GLY A 15 5.09 -14.47 -15.93
C GLY A 15 3.79 -13.71 -16.27
N GLY A 16 3.43 -12.65 -15.54
CA GLY A 16 2.24 -11.82 -15.80
C GLY A 16 2.55 -10.36 -16.16
N GLY A 17 1.55 -9.64 -16.65
CA GLY A 17 1.62 -8.20 -16.90
C GLY A 17 1.29 -7.35 -15.66
N TYR A 18 1.46 -6.03 -15.83
CA TYR A 18 1.22 -5.04 -14.78
C TYR A 18 -0.23 -5.11 -14.27
N LEU A 19 -0.39 -5.37 -12.96
CA LEU A 19 -1.64 -5.54 -12.22
C LEU A 19 -2.55 -6.70 -12.68
N ASP A 20 -2.06 -7.61 -13.53
CA ASP A 20 -2.88 -8.69 -14.08
C ASP A 20 -3.46 -9.59 -12.98
N HIS A 21 -2.63 -10.01 -12.03
CA HIS A 21 -3.04 -10.93 -10.97
C HIS A 21 -4.12 -10.38 -10.02
N CYS A 22 -4.25 -9.05 -9.94
CA CYS A 22 -5.22 -8.39 -9.06
C CYS A 22 -6.34 -7.69 -9.83
N GLN A 23 -6.40 -7.82 -11.16
CA GLN A 23 -7.30 -7.01 -11.99
C GLN A 23 -8.79 -7.21 -11.67
N GLN A 24 -9.19 -8.43 -11.29
CA GLN A 24 -10.57 -8.70 -10.90
C GLN A 24 -10.91 -7.98 -9.59
N HIS A 25 -10.03 -8.07 -8.60
CA HIS A 25 -10.17 -7.33 -7.34
C HIS A 25 -10.22 -5.82 -7.56
N ILE A 26 -9.46 -5.26 -8.52
CA ILE A 26 -9.55 -3.84 -8.87
C ILE A 26 -10.95 -3.50 -9.42
N ARG A 27 -11.48 -4.30 -10.35
CA ARG A 27 -12.82 -4.08 -10.93
C ARG A 27 -13.92 -4.18 -9.88
N ASP A 28 -13.84 -5.17 -9.00
CA ASP A 28 -14.82 -5.37 -7.93
C ASP A 28 -14.74 -4.23 -6.90
N PHE A 29 -13.53 -3.77 -6.58
CA PHE A 29 -13.28 -2.72 -5.59
C PHE A 29 -13.76 -1.33 -6.06
N PHE A 30 -13.34 -0.89 -7.25
CA PHE A 30 -13.77 0.40 -7.80
C PHE A 30 -15.21 0.35 -8.33
N GLY A 31 -15.67 -0.83 -8.76
CA GLY A 31 -17.02 -1.01 -9.25
C GLY A 31 -17.29 -0.21 -10.52
N LYS A 32 -18.58 0.04 -10.80
CA LYS A 32 -19.02 0.79 -11.98
C LYS A 32 -19.17 2.29 -11.73
N ASP A 33 -19.22 2.72 -10.48
CA ASP A 33 -19.50 4.10 -10.10
C ASP A 33 -18.26 4.99 -10.24
N VAL A 34 -17.07 4.42 -10.02
CA VAL A 34 -15.81 5.08 -10.35
C VAL A 34 -15.63 5.09 -11.87
N LYS A 35 -15.42 6.27 -12.45
CA LYS A 35 -15.06 6.47 -13.86
C LYS A 35 -13.62 6.90 -14.01
N ARG A 36 -13.13 7.75 -13.11
CA ARG A 36 -11.77 8.31 -13.13
C ARG A 36 -11.00 7.98 -11.86
N VAL A 37 -9.76 7.54 -12.03
CA VAL A 37 -8.83 7.25 -10.93
C VAL A 37 -7.70 8.26 -10.96
N LEU A 38 -7.48 8.97 -9.86
CA LEU A 38 -6.32 9.82 -9.69
C LEU A 38 -5.11 8.95 -9.34
N PHE A 39 -4.13 8.90 -10.25
CA PHE A 39 -2.89 8.18 -10.07
C PHE A 39 -1.80 9.04 -9.44
N VAL A 40 -1.08 8.47 -8.48
CA VAL A 40 0.07 9.08 -7.80
C VAL A 40 1.36 8.33 -8.17
N PRO A 41 2.15 8.81 -9.15
CA PRO A 41 3.34 8.12 -9.66
C PRO A 41 4.63 8.48 -8.90
N TYR A 42 4.56 9.17 -7.77
CA TYR A 42 5.72 9.80 -7.12
C TYR A 42 6.82 8.84 -6.65
N ALA A 43 6.54 7.55 -6.54
CA ALA A 43 7.51 6.53 -6.16
C ALA A 43 8.61 6.32 -7.22
N LEU A 44 8.33 6.62 -8.50
CA LEU A 44 9.29 6.55 -9.60
C LEU A 44 9.73 7.96 -10.04
N HIS A 45 10.90 8.01 -10.68
CA HIS A 45 11.46 9.26 -11.19
C HIS A 45 10.81 9.65 -12.52
N ASP A 46 10.72 8.71 -13.47
CA ASP A 46 10.00 8.88 -14.74
C ASP A 46 8.49 8.70 -14.53
N ARG A 47 7.85 9.79 -14.11
CA ARG A 47 6.42 9.81 -13.78
C ARG A 47 5.53 9.74 -15.03
N ASP A 48 6.01 10.24 -16.16
CA ASP A 48 5.26 10.23 -17.42
C ASP A 48 5.17 8.81 -17.99
N ALA A 49 6.29 8.10 -18.06
CA ALA A 49 6.28 6.70 -18.50
C ALA A 49 5.47 5.82 -17.56
N TYR A 50 5.56 6.07 -16.24
CA TYR A 50 4.79 5.30 -15.27
C TYR A 50 3.28 5.56 -15.42
N THR A 51 2.89 6.82 -15.58
CA THR A 51 1.50 7.22 -15.81
C THR A 51 0.95 6.63 -17.11
N LYS A 52 1.74 6.60 -18.19
CA LYS A 52 1.35 5.94 -19.44
C LYS A 52 1.05 4.45 -19.22
N THR A 53 1.86 3.77 -18.41
CA THR A 53 1.66 2.36 -18.07
C THR A 53 0.36 2.16 -17.28
N ALA A 54 0.12 2.99 -16.25
CA ALA A 54 -1.11 2.96 -15.46
C ALA A 54 -2.36 3.23 -16.33
N ARG A 55 -2.34 4.28 -17.16
CA ARG A 55 -3.40 4.62 -18.12
C ARG A 55 -3.74 3.45 -19.03
N ASN A 56 -2.71 2.82 -19.63
CA ASN A 56 -2.91 1.68 -20.52
C ASN A 56 -3.61 0.53 -19.80
N LYS A 57 -3.17 0.18 -18.58
CA LYS A 57 -3.78 -0.91 -17.82
C LYS A 57 -5.21 -0.57 -17.40
N PHE A 58 -5.44 0.57 -16.76
CA PHE A 58 -6.76 0.96 -16.24
C PHE A 58 -7.80 1.15 -17.35
N ARG A 59 -7.39 1.60 -18.54
CA ARG A 59 -8.28 1.64 -19.72
C ARG A 59 -8.84 0.26 -20.07
N THR A 60 -8.05 -0.81 -19.94
CA THR A 60 -8.55 -2.18 -20.19
C THR A 60 -9.53 -2.65 -19.11
N LEU A 61 -9.51 -2.02 -17.94
CA LEU A 61 -10.42 -2.27 -16.81
C LEU A 61 -11.69 -1.42 -16.88
N GLY A 62 -11.75 -0.42 -17.77
CA GLY A 62 -12.90 0.47 -17.95
C GLY A 62 -12.81 1.78 -17.17
N TYR A 63 -11.62 2.16 -16.70
CA TYR A 63 -11.39 3.40 -15.96
C TYR A 63 -10.47 4.36 -16.73
N GLU A 64 -10.74 5.65 -16.63
CA GLU A 64 -9.84 6.71 -17.04
C GLU A 64 -8.85 7.03 -15.90
N VAL A 65 -7.69 7.59 -16.26
CA VAL A 65 -6.64 7.93 -15.29
C VAL A 65 -6.12 9.35 -15.52
N ASP A 66 -6.32 10.17 -14.50
CA ASP A 66 -5.66 11.47 -14.33
C ASP A 66 -4.42 11.26 -13.46
N SER A 67 -3.37 12.03 -13.69
CA SER A 67 -2.16 11.93 -12.88
C SER A 67 -1.91 13.18 -12.08
N ILE A 68 -1.65 13.01 -10.79
CA ILE A 68 -1.45 14.13 -9.86
C ILE A 68 -0.21 14.96 -10.21
N HIS A 69 0.80 14.39 -10.87
CA HIS A 69 2.02 15.13 -11.23
C HIS A 69 1.83 16.06 -12.44
N GLU A 70 0.74 15.88 -13.18
CA GLU A 70 0.33 16.75 -14.30
C GLU A 70 -0.63 17.86 -13.83
N ALA A 71 -1.14 17.78 -12.59
CA ALA A 71 -2.08 18.75 -12.04
C ALA A 71 -1.37 20.04 -11.61
N ALA A 72 -1.98 21.19 -11.93
CA ALA A 72 -1.49 22.49 -11.47
C ALA A 72 -1.60 22.66 -9.94
N ASP A 73 -2.64 22.06 -9.35
CA ASP A 73 -2.84 22.01 -7.90
C ASP A 73 -3.08 20.55 -7.46
N PRO A 74 -2.06 19.89 -6.90
CA PRO A 74 -2.16 18.52 -6.40
C PRO A 74 -3.22 18.34 -5.31
N VAL A 75 -3.43 19.34 -4.45
CA VAL A 75 -4.41 19.27 -3.35
C VAL A 75 -5.83 19.31 -3.93
N ALA A 76 -6.08 20.22 -4.87
CA ALA A 76 -7.37 20.28 -5.58
C ALA A 76 -7.64 18.99 -6.38
N ALA A 77 -6.61 18.41 -7.01
CA ALA A 77 -6.75 17.14 -7.72
C ALA A 77 -7.19 16.00 -6.80
N VAL A 78 -6.60 15.88 -5.60
CA VAL A 78 -7.04 14.91 -4.59
C VAL A 78 -8.45 15.21 -4.10
N GLY A 79 -8.78 16.49 -3.89
CA GLY A 79 -10.12 16.94 -3.48
C GLY A 79 -11.22 16.54 -4.47
N GLY A 80 -10.93 16.53 -5.78
CA GLY A 80 -11.85 16.16 -6.84
C GLY A 80 -11.86 14.67 -7.22
N ALA A 81 -10.95 13.85 -6.68
CA ALA A 81 -10.79 12.47 -7.11
C ALA A 81 -11.99 11.58 -6.72
N GLU A 82 -12.48 10.78 -7.67
CA GLU A 82 -13.49 9.73 -7.44
C GLU A 82 -12.87 8.48 -6.78
N ALA A 83 -11.61 8.20 -7.10
CA ALA A 83 -10.78 7.16 -6.50
C ALA A 83 -9.30 7.55 -6.60
N ILE A 84 -8.47 7.01 -5.71
CA ILE A 84 -7.03 7.29 -5.65
C ILE A 84 -6.26 5.98 -5.81
N PHE A 85 -5.27 5.96 -6.69
CA PHE A 85 -4.31 4.86 -6.82
C PHE A 85 -2.89 5.37 -6.62
N ILE A 86 -2.18 4.85 -5.63
CA ILE A 86 -0.75 5.13 -5.40
C ILE A 86 0.10 3.95 -5.86
N GLY A 87 0.97 4.21 -6.83
CA GLY A 87 1.84 3.20 -7.43
C GLY A 87 3.06 2.82 -6.58
N GLY A 88 3.72 1.73 -6.99
CA GLY A 88 4.96 1.23 -6.41
C GLY A 88 6.21 1.94 -6.94
N GLY A 89 7.35 1.70 -6.29
CA GLY A 89 8.63 2.35 -6.56
C GLY A 89 9.40 2.52 -5.26
N ASN A 90 10.09 3.64 -5.06
CA ASN A 90 10.76 3.92 -3.80
C ASN A 90 9.84 4.67 -2.81
N THR A 91 9.60 4.07 -1.65
CA THR A 91 8.72 4.55 -0.58
C THR A 91 9.18 5.87 0.02
N PHE A 92 10.50 6.08 0.20
CA PHE A 92 11.03 7.33 0.75
C PHE A 92 10.79 8.52 -0.18
N ARG A 93 11.06 8.32 -1.49
CA ARG A 93 10.74 9.32 -2.53
C ARG A 93 9.24 9.61 -2.60
N LEU A 94 8.43 8.56 -2.55
CA LEU A 94 6.97 8.68 -2.55
C LEU A 94 6.51 9.54 -1.37
N LEU A 95 6.87 9.16 -0.14
CA LEU A 95 6.42 9.87 1.06
C LEU A 95 6.90 11.32 1.08
N LYS A 96 8.18 11.55 0.73
CA LYS A 96 8.71 12.93 0.62
C LYS A 96 7.89 13.75 -0.37
N SER A 97 7.59 13.21 -1.55
CA SER A 97 6.80 13.91 -2.57
C SER A 97 5.37 14.18 -2.10
N LEU A 98 4.73 13.25 -1.37
CA LEU A 98 3.40 13.47 -0.81
C LEU A 98 3.40 14.64 0.19
N TYR A 99 4.44 14.76 1.01
CA TYR A 99 4.62 15.88 1.94
C TYR A 99 4.91 17.20 1.21
N ASP A 100 5.84 17.21 0.26
CA ASP A 100 6.20 18.41 -0.51
C ASP A 100 4.98 18.99 -1.25
N ASN A 101 4.09 18.12 -1.74
CA ASN A 101 2.85 18.51 -2.42
C ASN A 101 1.66 18.72 -1.46
N LYS A 102 1.86 18.56 -0.13
CA LYS A 102 0.85 18.77 0.92
C LYS A 102 -0.40 17.91 0.79
N VAL A 103 -0.29 16.73 0.18
CA VAL A 103 -1.44 15.85 -0.12
C VAL A 103 -1.68 14.77 0.93
N VAL A 104 -0.76 14.54 1.88
CA VAL A 104 -0.92 13.51 2.93
C VAL A 104 -2.24 13.68 3.70
N THR A 105 -2.49 14.89 4.22
CA THR A 105 -3.70 15.19 5.01
C THR A 105 -4.95 15.13 4.15
N GLU A 106 -4.92 15.65 2.92
CA GLU A 106 -6.09 15.66 2.05
C GLU A 106 -6.47 14.24 1.59
N ILE A 107 -5.49 13.40 1.23
CA ILE A 107 -5.75 11.98 0.92
C ILE A 107 -6.39 11.29 2.13
N ARG A 108 -5.83 11.48 3.33
CA ARG A 108 -6.39 10.91 4.56
C ARG A 108 -7.85 11.33 4.76
N ARG A 109 -8.15 12.63 4.64
CA ARG A 109 -9.49 13.20 4.80
C ARG A 109 -10.46 12.58 3.80
N ARG A 110 -10.14 12.62 2.50
CA ARG A 110 -10.96 12.05 1.42
C ARG A 110 -11.29 10.58 1.64
N VAL A 111 -10.31 9.79 2.06
CA VAL A 111 -10.50 8.34 2.25
C VAL A 111 -11.28 8.05 3.54
N MET A 112 -10.97 8.73 4.65
CA MET A 112 -11.53 8.38 5.96
C MET A 112 -12.93 8.97 6.21
N GLU A 113 -13.18 10.18 5.71
CA GLU A 113 -14.40 10.96 5.96
C GLU A 113 -15.39 10.90 4.80
N ASP A 114 -14.89 11.04 3.57
CA ASP A 114 -15.73 11.06 2.36
C ASP A 114 -15.95 9.63 1.81
N GLY A 115 -15.06 8.69 2.13
CA GLY A 115 -15.14 7.29 1.69
C GLY A 115 -14.61 7.06 0.27
N VAL A 116 -13.74 7.95 -0.22
CA VAL A 116 -13.08 7.79 -1.52
C VAL A 116 -12.26 6.50 -1.52
N PRO A 117 -12.44 5.59 -2.51
CA PRO A 117 -11.66 4.37 -2.60
C PRO A 117 -10.17 4.66 -2.80
N TYR A 118 -9.34 4.01 -2.01
CA TYR A 118 -7.88 4.05 -2.11
C TYR A 118 -7.34 2.69 -2.52
N MET A 119 -6.50 2.67 -3.56
CA MET A 119 -5.69 1.51 -3.89
C MET A 119 -4.20 1.86 -3.72
N GLY A 120 -3.45 0.95 -3.11
CA GLY A 120 -2.00 1.02 -3.05
C GLY A 120 -1.37 -0.25 -3.61
N SER A 121 -0.23 -0.13 -4.28
CA SER A 121 0.63 -1.28 -4.59
C SER A 121 2.05 -1.05 -4.10
N SER A 122 2.66 -2.05 -3.45
CA SER A 122 4.04 -1.97 -2.95
C SER A 122 4.27 -0.71 -2.07
N ALA A 123 5.09 0.25 -2.50
CA ALA A 123 5.28 1.53 -1.82
C ALA A 123 3.96 2.28 -1.53
N GLY A 124 2.97 2.21 -2.43
CA GLY A 124 1.63 2.75 -2.20
C GLY A 124 0.87 2.07 -1.06
N THR A 125 1.14 0.78 -0.81
CA THR A 125 0.65 0.04 0.35
C THR A 125 1.37 0.48 1.62
N ASN A 126 2.70 0.70 1.57
CA ASN A 126 3.43 1.23 2.73
C ASN A 126 2.86 2.58 3.19
N VAL A 127 2.70 3.56 2.29
CA VAL A 127 2.24 4.90 2.70
C VAL A 127 0.78 4.95 3.16
N ALA A 128 -0.02 3.93 2.88
CA ALA A 128 -1.39 3.81 3.39
C ALA A 128 -1.43 3.50 4.90
N THR A 129 -0.33 2.98 5.46
CA THR A 129 -0.22 2.58 6.86
C THR A 129 0.15 3.77 7.75
N ILE A 130 0.35 3.55 9.04
CA ILE A 130 0.74 4.60 10.00
C ILE A 130 2.12 5.20 9.70
N SER A 131 3.03 4.43 9.09
CA SER A 131 4.43 4.82 8.89
C SER A 131 5.08 4.00 7.79
N ILE A 132 6.23 4.45 7.30
CA ILE A 132 7.01 3.68 6.32
C ILE A 132 8.11 2.82 6.95
N ASN A 133 8.15 2.67 8.28
CA ASN A 133 9.21 1.95 8.99
C ASN A 133 9.41 0.49 8.55
N THR A 134 8.39 -0.12 7.93
CA THR A 134 8.42 -1.51 7.45
C THR A 134 8.55 -1.61 5.93
N THR A 135 9.01 -0.56 5.25
CA THR A 135 9.39 -0.65 3.83
C THR A 135 10.69 -1.44 3.67
N ASN A 136 10.88 -2.06 2.50
CA ASN A 136 12.13 -2.73 2.12
C ASN A 136 13.08 -1.81 1.37
N ASP A 137 12.62 -0.60 1.07
CA ASP A 137 13.32 0.30 0.20
C ASP A 137 14.54 0.92 0.87
N MET A 138 15.56 1.19 0.06
CA MET A 138 16.71 1.97 0.49
C MET A 138 16.30 3.44 0.72
N PRO A 139 16.75 4.08 1.82
CA PRO A 139 16.44 5.48 2.13
C PRO A 139 17.23 6.47 1.26
N ILE A 140 16.91 6.52 -0.04
CA ILE A 140 17.62 7.36 -1.02
C ILE A 140 17.38 8.87 -0.87
N VAL A 141 16.34 9.25 -0.11
CA VAL A 141 16.00 10.64 0.25
C VAL A 141 15.38 10.65 1.65
N TYR A 142 15.39 11.82 2.29
CA TYR A 142 14.83 12.00 3.63
C TYR A 142 13.48 12.74 3.58
N PRO A 143 12.34 12.09 3.89
CA PRO A 143 11.07 12.78 4.10
C PRO A 143 11.08 13.54 5.44
N PRO A 144 10.19 14.54 5.64
CA PRO A 144 10.16 15.31 6.89
C PRO A 144 9.71 14.47 8.11
N SER A 145 9.07 13.32 7.89
CA SER A 145 8.71 12.33 8.91
C SER A 145 8.56 10.95 8.25
N PHE A 146 8.67 9.88 9.03
CA PHE A 146 8.27 8.52 8.60
C PHE A 146 6.79 8.22 8.84
N SER A 147 6.07 9.09 9.55
CA SER A 147 4.61 9.04 9.60
C SER A 147 4.05 9.11 8.19
N ALA A 148 3.12 8.21 7.87
CA ALA A 148 2.52 8.16 6.54
C ALA A 148 1.05 8.61 6.59
N ILE A 149 0.21 8.18 5.63
CA ILE A 149 -1.17 8.65 5.52
C ILE A 149 -2.02 8.13 6.69
N GLY A 150 -1.73 6.93 7.20
CA GLY A 150 -2.35 6.34 8.38
C GLY A 150 -3.80 5.89 8.19
N LEU A 151 -4.13 5.33 7.03
CA LEU A 151 -5.46 4.81 6.68
C LEU A 151 -5.80 3.50 7.43
N VAL A 152 -4.77 2.77 7.86
CA VAL A 152 -4.84 1.63 8.81
C VAL A 152 -3.89 1.87 9.99
N PRO A 153 -4.20 1.37 11.21
CA PRO A 153 -3.45 1.68 12.43
C PRO A 153 -2.23 0.78 12.69
N PHE A 154 -1.88 -0.08 11.73
CA PHE A 154 -0.76 -1.01 11.78
C PHE A 154 0.11 -0.83 10.53
N ASN A 155 1.29 -1.44 10.51
CA ASN A 155 2.22 -1.38 9.38
C ASN A 155 2.10 -2.61 8.48
N ILE A 156 2.44 -2.46 7.20
CA ILE A 156 2.49 -3.56 6.23
C ILE A 156 3.91 -3.66 5.70
N ASN A 157 4.46 -4.88 5.65
CA ASN A 157 5.66 -5.19 4.90
C ASN A 157 5.24 -5.85 3.58
N PRO A 158 5.11 -5.09 2.47
CA PRO A 158 4.87 -5.68 1.16
C PRO A 158 6.12 -6.44 0.70
N HIS A 159 5.97 -7.33 -0.27
CA HIS A 159 7.05 -8.23 -0.72
C HIS A 159 7.72 -8.94 0.46
N TYR A 160 6.91 -9.39 1.44
CA TYR A 160 7.43 -10.22 2.52
C TYR A 160 7.98 -11.50 1.91
N LEU A 161 9.24 -11.78 2.22
CA LEU A 161 9.97 -12.93 1.71
C LEU A 161 10.39 -13.80 2.89
N ASP A 162 9.98 -15.06 2.87
CA ASP A 162 10.41 -16.04 3.86
C ASP A 162 11.92 -16.29 3.77
N PRO A 163 12.56 -16.64 4.89
CA PRO A 163 13.96 -17.04 4.87
C PRO A 163 14.15 -18.28 4.00
N ASP A 164 15.07 -18.21 3.04
CA ASP A 164 15.50 -19.37 2.27
C ASP A 164 16.42 -20.25 3.13
N PRO A 165 16.02 -21.50 3.46
CA PRO A 165 16.82 -22.40 4.30
C PRO A 165 18.15 -22.82 3.66
N HIS A 166 18.32 -22.61 2.35
CA HIS A 166 19.54 -22.94 1.61
C HIS A 166 20.44 -21.73 1.37
N SER A 167 20.01 -20.53 1.77
CA SER A 167 20.81 -19.33 1.61
C SER A 167 22.08 -19.38 2.46
N ARG A 168 23.20 -18.95 1.87
CA ARG A 168 24.47 -18.70 2.58
C ARG A 168 24.67 -17.22 2.92
N HIS A 169 23.66 -16.39 2.68
CA HIS A 169 23.71 -14.98 3.01
C HIS A 169 23.68 -14.80 4.53
N MET A 170 24.59 -13.99 5.06
CA MET A 170 24.74 -13.79 6.52
C MET A 170 24.10 -12.50 7.04
N GLY A 171 23.55 -11.66 6.16
CA GLY A 171 22.74 -10.51 6.57
C GLY A 171 21.37 -10.93 7.10
N GLU A 172 20.67 -9.99 7.74
CA GLU A 172 19.42 -10.29 8.44
C GLU A 172 18.31 -10.69 7.47
N THR A 173 17.56 -11.74 7.85
CA THR A 173 16.32 -12.14 7.19
C THR A 173 15.25 -11.06 7.36
N ARG A 174 14.18 -11.13 6.56
CA ARG A 174 13.07 -10.18 6.71
C ARG A 174 12.43 -10.26 8.09
N GLU A 175 12.22 -11.47 8.59
CA GLU A 175 11.69 -11.73 9.93
C GLU A 175 12.56 -11.12 11.03
N GLN A 176 13.88 -11.24 10.92
CA GLN A 176 14.81 -10.63 11.87
C GLN A 176 14.72 -9.10 11.88
N ARG A 177 14.61 -8.46 10.70
CA ARG A 177 14.43 -6.99 10.61
C ARG A 177 13.11 -6.51 11.21
N ILE A 178 12.03 -7.26 11.03
CA ILE A 178 10.73 -6.95 11.65
C ILE A 178 10.79 -7.17 13.17
N THR A 179 11.52 -8.18 13.62
CA THR A 179 11.78 -8.41 15.05
C THR A 179 12.54 -7.24 15.66
N GLN A 180 13.61 -6.76 15.00
CA GLN A 180 14.35 -5.56 15.42
C GLN A 180 13.45 -4.33 15.48
N TYR A 181 12.55 -4.13 14.51
CA TYR A 181 11.56 -3.06 14.57
C TYR A 181 10.70 -3.18 15.85
N HIS A 182 10.34 -4.39 16.30
CA HIS A 182 9.59 -4.59 17.53
C HIS A 182 10.41 -4.49 18.84
N GLU A 183 11.73 -4.36 18.77
CA GLU A 183 12.57 -4.04 19.93
C GLU A 183 12.38 -2.58 20.38
N GLU A 184 12.05 -1.69 19.44
CA GLU A 184 11.72 -0.29 19.74
C GLU A 184 10.36 -0.16 20.47
N PRO A 185 10.21 0.85 21.35
CA PRO A 185 8.96 1.10 22.06
C PRO A 185 7.84 1.54 21.12
N ASP A 186 6.59 1.30 21.52
CA ASP A 186 5.37 1.76 20.84
C ASP A 186 5.22 1.33 19.37
N THR A 187 5.90 0.26 18.99
CA THR A 187 5.83 -0.31 17.64
C THR A 187 4.54 -1.08 17.41
N ARG A 188 3.94 -0.84 16.25
CA ARG A 188 2.64 -1.39 15.87
C ARG A 188 2.82 -2.69 15.11
N SER A 189 1.83 -3.58 15.19
CA SER A 189 1.82 -4.85 14.45
C SER A 189 2.20 -4.67 12.98
N VAL A 190 2.91 -5.66 12.44
CA VAL A 190 3.37 -5.68 11.04
C VAL A 190 2.73 -6.85 10.31
N LEU A 191 1.94 -6.56 9.28
CA LEU A 191 1.42 -7.58 8.37
C LEU A 191 2.38 -7.77 7.19
N GLY A 192 3.12 -8.87 7.20
CA GLY A 192 3.95 -9.31 6.08
C GLY A 192 3.10 -9.89 4.95
N LEU A 193 2.93 -9.10 3.88
CA LEU A 193 2.20 -9.52 2.69
C LEU A 193 3.17 -10.09 1.66
N ARG A 194 3.04 -11.39 1.36
CA ARG A 194 3.78 -12.03 0.26
C ARG A 194 3.29 -11.51 -1.08
N GLU A 195 4.11 -11.63 -2.13
CA GLU A 195 3.65 -11.30 -3.48
C GLU A 195 2.42 -12.14 -3.86
N GLY A 196 1.46 -11.52 -4.54
CA GLY A 196 0.18 -12.13 -4.90
C GLY A 196 -0.90 -12.04 -3.82
N SER A 197 -0.56 -11.58 -2.60
CA SER A 197 -1.53 -11.26 -1.56
C SER A 197 -1.89 -9.78 -1.55
N MET A 198 -3.07 -9.47 -1.01
CA MET A 198 -3.56 -8.11 -0.82
C MET A 198 -4.55 -8.04 0.35
N LEU A 199 -4.71 -6.86 0.94
CA LEU A 199 -5.68 -6.65 2.00
C LEU A 199 -6.82 -5.76 1.50
N LEU A 200 -8.05 -6.24 1.59
CA LEU A 200 -9.26 -5.44 1.36
C LEU A 200 -9.77 -4.93 2.70
N VAL A 201 -9.95 -3.62 2.81
CA VAL A 201 -10.53 -2.98 4.00
C VAL A 201 -11.78 -2.19 3.60
N GLU A 202 -12.92 -2.52 4.19
CA GLU A 202 -14.17 -1.78 3.98
C GLU A 202 -14.81 -1.47 5.34
N GLY A 203 -14.82 -0.18 5.68
CA GLY A 203 -15.19 0.31 7.01
C GLY A 203 -14.29 -0.26 8.10
N ASN A 204 -14.86 -1.17 8.90
CA ASN A 204 -14.18 -1.87 9.99
C ASN A 204 -13.92 -3.35 9.68
N LYS A 205 -14.12 -3.79 8.43
CA LYS A 205 -13.79 -5.15 8.00
C LYS A 205 -12.47 -5.15 7.26
N ALA A 206 -11.54 -6.03 7.63
CA ALA A 206 -10.31 -6.30 6.87
C ALA A 206 -10.27 -7.78 6.47
N THR A 207 -10.09 -8.07 5.18
CA THR A 207 -10.06 -9.44 4.64
C THR A 207 -8.77 -9.64 3.85
N LEU A 208 -8.02 -10.70 4.17
CA LEU A 208 -6.88 -11.12 3.36
C LEU A 208 -7.37 -11.73 2.05
N LEU A 209 -6.86 -11.24 0.92
CA LEU A 209 -7.19 -11.71 -0.42
C LEU A 209 -5.90 -12.14 -1.16
N GLY A 210 -6.09 -12.70 -2.34
CA GLY A 210 -5.01 -13.14 -3.22
C GLY A 210 -4.72 -14.63 -3.10
N SER A 211 -3.53 -15.04 -3.54
CA SER A 211 -3.15 -16.45 -3.67
C SER A 211 -2.14 -16.94 -2.63
N THR A 212 -1.53 -16.03 -1.87
CA THR A 212 -0.48 -16.34 -0.89
C THR A 212 -0.89 -15.97 0.53
N LYS A 213 -0.34 -16.68 1.52
CA LYS A 213 -0.56 -16.40 2.94
C LYS A 213 0.08 -15.07 3.36
N ALA A 214 -0.41 -14.49 4.44
CA ALA A 214 0.25 -13.38 5.13
C ALA A 214 0.77 -13.82 6.50
N ARG A 215 1.89 -13.24 6.94
CA ARG A 215 2.43 -13.45 8.29
C ARG A 215 2.24 -12.19 9.12
N LEU A 216 1.61 -12.31 10.27
CA LEU A 216 1.45 -11.24 11.23
C LEU A 216 2.55 -11.30 12.28
N PHE A 217 3.19 -10.16 12.52
CA PHE A 217 4.14 -9.93 13.59
C PHE A 217 3.57 -8.95 14.59
N SER A 218 3.72 -9.26 15.87
CA SER A 218 3.35 -8.38 16.98
C SER A 218 4.44 -8.43 18.02
N ARG A 219 4.65 -7.30 18.71
CA ARG A 219 5.65 -7.18 19.78
C ARG A 219 5.42 -8.26 20.85
N GLU A 220 6.50 -8.92 21.27
CA GLU A 220 6.52 -9.95 22.33
C GLU A 220 5.60 -11.16 22.08
N LYS A 221 5.13 -11.38 20.84
CA LYS A 221 4.28 -12.52 20.47
C LYS A 221 4.92 -13.33 19.33
N PRO A 222 4.71 -14.66 19.30
CA PRO A 222 5.04 -15.46 18.13
C PRO A 222 4.30 -14.94 16.89
N SER A 223 4.97 -14.98 15.73
CA SER A 223 4.32 -14.64 14.46
C SER A 223 3.23 -15.65 14.10
N MET A 224 2.15 -15.20 13.45
CA MET A 224 1.03 -16.06 13.04
C MET A 224 0.81 -16.01 11.51
N GLU A 225 0.46 -17.14 10.91
CA GLU A 225 0.12 -17.24 9.48
C GLU A 225 -1.40 -17.14 9.27
N TYR A 226 -1.80 -16.47 8.20
CA TYR A 226 -3.19 -16.32 7.78
C TYR A 226 -3.37 -16.71 6.32
N ASP A 227 -4.40 -17.50 6.04
CA ASP A 227 -4.78 -17.91 4.70
C ASP A 227 -5.68 -16.87 4.01
N PRO A 228 -5.64 -16.75 2.67
CA PRO A 228 -6.62 -15.95 1.93
C PRO A 228 -8.06 -16.28 2.35
N GLY A 229 -8.88 -15.25 2.54
CA GLY A 229 -10.22 -15.32 3.12
C GLY A 229 -10.27 -15.06 4.64
N SER A 230 -9.12 -15.04 5.32
CA SER A 230 -9.07 -14.74 6.76
C SER A 230 -9.59 -13.33 7.08
N ASP A 231 -10.34 -13.23 8.18
CA ASP A 231 -10.75 -11.97 8.77
C ASP A 231 -9.63 -11.41 9.65
N LEU A 232 -9.12 -10.24 9.26
CA LEU A 232 -8.06 -9.51 9.95
C LEU A 232 -8.57 -8.21 10.58
N SER A 233 -9.88 -8.09 10.78
CA SER A 233 -10.52 -6.86 11.29
C SER A 233 -10.02 -6.45 12.68
N PHE A 234 -9.53 -7.40 13.48
CA PHE A 234 -8.94 -7.12 14.80
C PHE A 234 -7.75 -6.14 14.71
N LEU A 235 -6.99 -6.15 13.60
CA LEU A 235 -5.89 -5.21 13.37
C LEU A 235 -6.35 -3.76 13.24
N LEU A 236 -7.62 -3.52 12.92
CA LEU A 236 -8.16 -2.16 12.74
C LEU A 236 -8.51 -1.47 14.06
N THR A 237 -8.59 -2.25 15.15
CA THR A 237 -8.89 -1.77 16.51
C THR A 237 -7.70 -1.98 17.45
N ASP A 238 -6.68 -2.71 17.02
CA ASP A 238 -5.52 -3.03 17.85
C ASP A 238 -4.76 -1.73 18.17
N THR A 239 -4.82 -1.33 19.43
CA THR A 239 -4.14 -0.13 19.92
C THR A 239 -2.81 -0.46 20.59
N HIS A 240 -2.44 -1.74 20.62
CA HIS A 240 -1.29 -2.30 21.33
C HIS A 240 -0.19 -2.78 20.36
#